data_AF-A0AAT9J371-F1
#
_entry.id   AF-A0AAT9J371-F1
#
_cell.length_a   1.000
_cell.length_b   1.000
_cell.length_c   1.000
_cell.angle_alpha   90.00
_cell.angle_beta   90.00
_cell.angle_gamma   90.00
#
_symmetry.space_group_name_H-M   'P 1'
#
loop_
_entity.id
_entity.type
_entity.pdbx_description
1 polymer ?
#
loop_
_entity_poly.entity_id
_entity_poly.type
_entity_poly.pdbx_seq_one_letter_code
_entity_poly.pdbx_strand_id
1 'polypeptide(L)'
;MTDLWVWIAGFIGFEFLYYWMHRYSHTIRWLWASHAVHHSANSFNLPAAVRLGWTNALSGEWLMFLPMVLLGFPPLMVVLLLTGNLIYQFFLHTELSPKWGVLEHVLNTPAHHRIHHASNPQYLDRNFGGVLIVFDKWFGTFAVDDHSEPVVFGLTTPIHSYNPFVISLREWGRMLGDVTRSKSLVEAAGNLFGRPK
;
A
#
# COMPACT_ATOMS: atom_id res chain seq x y z
N MET A 1 8.82 6.54 28.37
CA MET A 1 8.94 6.10 26.96
C MET A 1 10.11 5.13 26.72
N THR A 2 10.61 4.45 27.77
CA THR A 2 11.70 3.47 27.68
C THR A 2 11.22 2.03 27.89
N ASP A 3 9.93 1.83 28.15
CA ASP A 3 9.37 0.50 28.36
C ASP A 3 9.29 -0.24 27.03
N LEU A 4 10.08 -1.32 26.94
CA LEU A 4 10.16 -2.19 25.78
C LEU A 4 8.79 -2.76 25.40
N TRP A 5 7.93 -3.06 26.36
CA TRP A 5 6.61 -3.64 26.09
C TRP A 5 5.68 -2.67 25.38
N VAL A 6 5.78 -1.36 25.69
CA VAL A 6 5.03 -0.33 24.99
C VAL A 6 5.49 -0.23 23.53
N TRP A 7 6.80 -0.34 23.28
CA TRP A 7 7.33 -0.37 21.92
C TRP A 7 6.92 -1.62 21.14
N ILE A 8 6.92 -2.80 21.77
CA ILE A 8 6.46 -4.04 21.14
C ILE A 8 4.97 -3.95 20.80
N ALA A 9 4.13 -3.53 21.76
CA ALA A 9 2.70 -3.36 21.53
C ALA A 9 2.41 -2.29 20.47
N GLY A 10 3.15 -1.18 20.51
CA GLY A 10 3.08 -0.11 19.51
C GLY A 10 3.45 -0.60 18.12
N PHE A 11 4.54 -1.37 17.98
CA PHE A 11 4.96 -1.95 16.72
C PHE A 11 3.91 -2.91 16.14
N ILE A 12 3.43 -3.86 16.94
CA ILE A 12 2.41 -4.83 16.48
C ILE A 12 1.10 -4.11 16.10
N GLY A 13 0.66 -3.16 16.92
CA GLY A 13 -0.54 -2.36 16.64
C GLY A 13 -0.38 -1.48 15.40
N PHE A 14 0.79 -0.89 15.20
CA PHE A 14 1.10 -0.12 14.01
C PHE A 14 1.06 -0.99 12.75
N GLU A 15 1.72 -2.15 12.76
CA GLU A 15 1.75 -3.07 11.61
C GLU A 15 0.35 -3.60 11.27
N PHE A 16 -0.50 -3.83 12.27
CA PHE A 16 -1.90 -4.19 12.06
C PHE A 16 -2.68 -3.08 11.36
N LEU A 17 -2.55 -1.83 11.83
CA LEU A 17 -3.22 -0.68 11.21
C LEU A 17 -2.66 -0.36 9.83
N TYR A 18 -1.35 -0.54 9.64
CA TYR A 18 -0.69 -0.40 8.34
C TYR A 18 -1.26 -1.39 7.33
N TYR A 19 -1.40 -2.66 7.69
CA TYR A 19 -2.01 -3.68 6.83
C TYR A 19 -3.40 -3.24 6.34
N TRP A 20 -4.27 -2.78 7.25
CA TRP A 20 -5.62 -2.34 6.89
C TRP A 20 -5.62 -1.06 6.06
N MET A 21 -4.79 -0.08 6.45
CA MET A 21 -4.60 1.15 5.67
C MET A 21 -4.22 0.80 4.24
N HIS A 22 -3.19 -0.03 4.06
CA HIS A 22 -2.66 -0.39 2.75
C HIS A 22 -3.68 -1.20 1.93
N ARG A 23 -4.36 -2.18 2.56
CA ARG A 23 -5.45 -2.91 1.92
C ARG A 23 -6.59 -2.00 1.46
N TYR A 24 -6.98 -1.03 2.28
CA TYR A 24 -8.01 -0.05 1.89
C TYR A 24 -7.52 0.88 0.78
N SER A 25 -6.23 1.23 0.75
CA SER A 25 -5.63 1.98 -0.35
C SER A 25 -5.70 1.24 -1.69
N HIS A 26 -5.76 -0.09 -1.69
CA HIS A 26 -5.96 -0.89 -2.91
C HIS A 26 -7.44 -1.20 -3.22
N THR A 27 -8.33 -1.15 -2.23
CA THR A 27 -9.72 -1.63 -2.39
C THR A 27 -10.78 -0.53 -2.36
N ILE A 28 -10.42 0.70 -1.96
CA ILE A 28 -11.29 1.87 -1.94
C ILE A 28 -10.75 2.90 -2.93
N ARG A 29 -11.57 3.26 -3.93
CA ARG A 29 -11.17 4.12 -5.05
C ARG A 29 -10.65 5.50 -4.62
N TRP A 30 -11.24 6.10 -3.59
CA TRP A 30 -10.76 7.35 -3.00
C TRP A 30 -9.30 7.26 -2.51
N LEU A 31 -8.96 6.20 -1.79
CA LEU A 31 -7.61 6.01 -1.25
C LEU A 31 -6.63 5.61 -2.37
N TRP A 32 -7.08 4.75 -3.29
CA TRP A 32 -6.33 4.38 -4.47
C TRP A 32 -5.93 5.57 -5.34
N ALA A 33 -6.77 6.62 -5.42
CA ALA A 33 -6.47 7.79 -6.22
C ALA A 33 -5.13 8.46 -5.84
N SER A 34 -4.70 8.33 -4.58
CA SER A 34 -3.38 8.73 -4.12
C SER A 34 -2.37 7.59 -4.20
N HIS A 35 -2.74 6.40 -3.74
CA HIS A 35 -1.82 5.27 -3.63
C HIS A 35 -1.34 4.73 -4.98
N ALA A 36 -2.13 4.85 -6.05
CA ALA A 36 -1.77 4.43 -7.41
C ALA A 36 -0.48 5.09 -7.93
N VAL A 37 -0.08 6.25 -7.39
CA VAL A 37 1.19 6.89 -7.74
C VAL A 37 2.37 5.97 -7.40
N HIS A 38 2.31 5.28 -6.27
CA HIS A 38 3.31 4.32 -5.84
C HIS A 38 3.42 3.15 -6.83
N HIS A 39 2.27 2.62 -7.25
CA HIS A 39 2.18 1.52 -8.23
C HIS A 39 2.34 1.96 -9.69
N SER A 40 2.60 3.24 -9.98
CA SER A 40 2.66 3.72 -11.37
C SER A 40 4.01 3.56 -12.06
N ALA A 41 5.01 2.99 -11.38
CA ALA A 41 6.28 2.63 -11.99
C ALA A 41 6.15 1.29 -12.75
N ASN A 42 6.50 1.28 -14.04
CA ASN A 42 6.49 0.07 -14.87
C ASN A 42 7.76 -0.79 -14.69
N SER A 43 8.66 -0.39 -13.80
CA SER A 43 9.87 -1.12 -13.41
C SER A 43 9.98 -1.13 -11.89
N PHE A 44 10.51 -2.22 -11.33
CA PHE A 44 10.55 -2.44 -9.88
C PHE A 44 11.97 -2.31 -9.34
N ASN A 45 12.29 -1.15 -8.76
CA ASN A 45 13.64 -0.84 -8.27
C ASN A 45 13.55 0.09 -7.06
N LEU A 46 14.67 0.32 -6.37
CA LEU A 46 14.70 1.12 -5.14
C LEU A 46 14.10 2.53 -5.33
N PRO A 47 14.34 3.26 -6.44
CA PRO A 47 13.65 4.52 -6.71
C PRO A 47 12.11 4.43 -6.73
N ALA A 48 11.53 3.29 -7.10
CA ALA A 48 10.07 3.11 -7.05
C ALA A 48 9.53 3.24 -5.61
N ALA A 49 10.32 2.89 -4.58
CA ALA A 49 9.93 3.01 -3.18
C ALA A 49 9.56 4.43 -2.77
N VAL A 50 10.25 5.43 -3.33
CA VAL A 50 10.07 6.84 -2.98
C VAL A 50 9.10 7.58 -3.91
N ARG A 51 8.45 6.84 -4.83
CA ARG A 51 7.41 7.39 -5.71
C ARG A 51 6.09 7.56 -4.95
N LEU A 52 6.10 8.46 -3.98
CA LEU A 52 4.94 8.78 -3.15
C LEU A 52 4.19 9.98 -3.74
N GLY A 53 2.86 9.86 -3.84
CA GLY A 53 2.02 10.97 -4.25
C GLY A 53 1.93 12.04 -3.16
N TRP A 54 1.94 13.32 -3.55
CA TRP A 54 1.71 14.42 -2.61
C TRP A 54 0.24 14.55 -2.19
N THR A 55 -0.66 13.75 -2.75
CA THR A 55 -2.09 13.72 -2.41
C THR A 55 -2.42 12.78 -1.25
N ASN A 56 -1.45 12.03 -0.69
CA ASN A 56 -1.69 11.09 0.42
C ASN A 56 -2.28 11.76 1.68
N ALA A 57 -1.96 13.04 1.92
CA ALA A 57 -2.58 13.79 3.03
C ALA A 57 -4.08 14.05 2.79
N LEU A 58 -4.47 14.26 1.53
CA LEU A 58 -5.86 14.48 1.10
C LEU A 58 -6.68 13.20 1.15
N SER A 59 -6.09 12.05 0.81
CA SER A 59 -6.79 10.76 0.88
C SER A 59 -7.20 10.40 2.31
N GLY A 60 -6.47 10.93 3.31
CA GLY A 60 -6.79 10.73 4.72
C GLY A 60 -6.24 9.43 5.30
N GLU A 61 -5.30 8.75 4.62
CA GLU A 61 -4.67 7.51 5.09
C GLU A 61 -4.08 7.64 6.51
N TRP A 62 -3.60 8.83 6.88
CA TRP A 62 -3.06 9.12 8.21
C TRP A 62 -4.10 8.94 9.34
N LEU A 63 -5.40 9.06 9.04
CA LEU A 63 -6.49 8.84 10.00
C LEU A 63 -6.52 7.39 10.51
N MET A 64 -5.99 6.44 9.73
CA MET A 64 -5.91 5.03 10.12
C MET A 64 -5.03 4.81 11.36
N PHE A 65 -4.11 5.73 11.65
CA PHE A 65 -3.22 5.66 12.80
C PHE A 65 -3.72 6.48 14.01
N LEU A 66 -4.80 7.25 13.85
CA LEU A 66 -5.41 8.00 14.95
C LEU A 66 -5.85 7.11 16.13
N PRO A 67 -6.39 5.89 15.92
CA PRO A 67 -6.70 4.98 17.02
C PRO A 67 -5.52 4.73 17.98
N MET A 68 -4.28 4.67 17.48
CA MET A 68 -3.11 4.50 18.38
C MET A 68 -2.95 5.69 19.32
N VAL A 69 -3.09 6.91 18.80
CA VAL A 69 -2.97 8.13 19.61
C VAL A 69 -4.10 8.20 20.63
N LEU A 70 -5.32 7.83 20.23
CA LEU A 70 -6.48 7.78 21.13
C LEU A 70 -6.34 6.70 22.22
N LEU A 71 -5.64 5.60 21.94
CA LEU A 71 -5.29 4.57 22.92
C LEU A 71 -4.13 4.96 23.85
N GLY A 72 -3.57 6.17 23.71
CA GLY A 72 -2.54 6.71 24.58
C GLY A 72 -1.10 6.49 24.09
N PHE A 73 -0.89 5.96 22.88
CA PHE A 73 0.45 5.91 22.29
C PHE A 73 0.90 7.35 21.94
N PRO A 74 2.12 7.76 22.32
CA PRO A 74 2.62 9.09 21.99
C PRO A 74 2.66 9.32 20.47
N PRO A 75 2.21 10.47 19.94
CA PRO A 75 2.26 10.76 18.50
C PRO A 75 3.65 10.57 17.89
N LEU A 76 4.71 10.96 18.62
CA LEU A 76 6.09 10.78 18.18
C LEU A 76 6.45 9.30 17.98
N MET A 77 5.93 8.39 18.81
CA MET A 77 6.14 6.95 18.63
C MET A 77 5.49 6.45 17.34
N VAL A 78 4.26 6.88 17.04
CA VAL A 78 3.56 6.52 15.79
C VAL A 78 4.35 7.02 14.56
N VAL A 79 4.87 8.25 14.61
CA VAL A 79 5.73 8.81 13.55
C VAL A 79 7.04 8.02 13.39
N LEU A 80 7.67 7.61 14.50
CA LEU A 80 8.90 6.81 14.46
C LEU A 80 8.64 5.40 13.90
N LEU A 81 7.52 4.77 14.26
CA LEU A 81 7.11 3.49 13.70
C LEU A 81 6.82 3.58 12.20
N LEU A 82 6.10 4.62 11.76
CA LEU A 82 5.90 4.90 10.34
C LEU A 82 7.22 5.10 9.60
N THR A 83 8.13 5.90 10.17
CA THR A 83 9.46 6.13 9.60
C THR A 83 10.24 4.82 9.46
N GLY A 84 10.28 4.01 10.53
CA GLY A 84 10.96 2.71 10.50
C GLY A 84 10.37 1.74 9.49
N ASN A 85 9.05 1.70 9.39
CA ASN A 85 8.32 0.90 8.40
C ASN A 85 8.64 1.33 6.96
N LEU A 86 8.64 2.64 6.66
CA LEU A 86 9.00 3.16 5.33
C LEU A 86 10.46 2.88 4.97
N ILE A 87 11.38 3.00 5.93
CA ILE A 87 12.81 2.64 5.73
C ILE A 87 12.95 1.15 5.42
N TYR A 88 12.25 0.29 6.17
CA TYR A 88 12.26 -1.15 5.90
C TYR A 88 11.75 -1.45 4.48
N GLN A 89 10.62 -0.85 4.11
CA GLN A 89 10.01 -1.05 2.80
C GLN A 89 10.87 -0.55 1.65
N PHE A 90 11.68 0.50 1.83
CA PHE A 90 12.63 0.93 0.81
C PHE A 90 13.48 -0.23 0.28
N PHE A 91 14.00 -1.09 1.18
CA PHE A 91 14.83 -2.23 0.80
C PHE A 91 14.05 -3.42 0.23
N LEU A 92 12.72 -3.42 0.32
CA LEU A 92 11.88 -4.42 -0.33
C LEU A 92 11.68 -4.14 -1.83
N HIS A 93 11.91 -2.91 -2.29
CA HIS A 93 11.68 -2.49 -3.68
C HIS A 93 12.84 -2.90 -4.58
N THR A 94 12.94 -4.19 -4.86
CA THR A 94 13.97 -4.73 -5.74
C THR A 94 13.47 -5.99 -6.42
N GLU A 95 13.85 -6.18 -7.68
CA GLU A 95 13.60 -7.46 -8.37
C GLU A 95 14.39 -8.61 -7.76
N LEU A 96 15.47 -8.30 -7.02
CA LEU A 96 16.22 -9.31 -6.28
C LEU A 96 15.31 -9.96 -5.24
N SER A 97 14.97 -11.22 -5.48
CA SER A 97 14.07 -12.00 -4.63
C SER A 97 14.83 -13.16 -3.98
N PRO A 98 15.84 -12.91 -3.14
CA PRO A 98 16.53 -13.98 -2.45
C PRO A 98 15.57 -14.69 -1.50
N LYS A 99 15.74 -16.01 -1.35
CA LYS A 99 14.97 -16.79 -0.38
C LYS A 99 15.44 -16.45 1.03
N TRP A 100 14.54 -15.98 1.88
CA TRP A 100 14.83 -15.65 3.29
C TRP A 100 14.45 -16.80 4.24
N GLY A 101 13.91 -17.90 3.71
CA GLY A 101 13.60 -19.11 4.45
C GLY A 101 12.59 -18.85 5.56
N VAL A 102 12.92 -19.20 6.81
CA VAL A 102 11.98 -19.10 7.92
C VAL A 102 11.45 -17.69 8.18
N LEU A 103 12.22 -16.66 7.80
CA LEU A 103 11.81 -15.26 7.96
C LEU A 103 10.62 -14.90 7.07
N GLU A 104 10.42 -15.59 5.94
CA GLU A 104 9.26 -15.39 5.04
C GLU A 104 7.94 -15.76 5.72
N HIS A 105 7.98 -16.49 6.84
CA HIS A 105 6.79 -16.75 7.62
C HIS A 105 6.25 -15.50 8.34
N VAL A 106 7.13 -14.57 8.71
CA VAL A 106 6.83 -13.45 9.60
C VAL A 106 7.04 -12.10 8.93
N LEU A 107 8.11 -11.94 8.16
CA LEU A 107 8.50 -10.68 7.54
C LEU A 107 7.97 -10.53 6.12
N ASN A 108 7.60 -9.30 5.75
CA ASN A 108 7.47 -8.93 4.34
C ASN A 108 8.88 -8.90 3.73
N THR A 109 9.08 -9.63 2.63
CA THR A 109 10.39 -9.79 1.98
C THR A 109 10.35 -9.18 0.60
N PRO A 110 11.50 -8.93 -0.06
CA PRO A 110 11.50 -8.46 -1.45
C PRO A 110 10.66 -9.35 -2.38
N ALA A 111 10.67 -10.67 -2.17
CA ALA A 111 9.86 -11.60 -2.94
C ALA A 111 8.34 -11.38 -2.74
N HIS A 112 7.91 -11.13 -1.50
CA HIS A 112 6.50 -10.84 -1.20
C HIS A 112 6.08 -9.47 -1.75
N HIS A 113 6.89 -8.43 -1.53
CA HIS A 113 6.60 -7.06 -1.95
C HIS A 113 6.64 -6.90 -3.47
N ARG A 114 7.48 -7.68 -4.17
CA ARG A 114 7.46 -7.76 -5.64
C ARG A 114 6.09 -8.19 -6.17
N ILE A 115 5.47 -9.20 -5.54
CA ILE A 115 4.12 -9.65 -5.91
C ILE A 115 3.07 -8.59 -5.62
N HIS A 116 3.23 -7.83 -4.53
CA HIS A 116 2.35 -6.71 -4.22
C HIS A 116 2.32 -5.64 -5.34
N HIS A 117 3.47 -5.37 -5.96
CA HIS A 117 3.58 -4.42 -7.07
C HIS A 117 3.22 -4.98 -8.45
N ALA A 118 2.81 -6.24 -8.52
CA ALA A 118 2.44 -6.87 -9.77
C ALA A 118 1.05 -6.45 -10.26
N SER A 119 0.89 -6.37 -11.58
CA SER A 119 -0.39 -6.12 -12.26
C SER A 119 -0.97 -7.37 -12.93
N ASN A 120 -0.30 -8.53 -12.80
CA ASN A 120 -0.86 -9.80 -13.26
C ASN A 120 -2.18 -10.09 -12.51
N PRO A 121 -3.23 -10.59 -13.20
CA PRO A 121 -4.53 -10.85 -12.58
C PRO A 121 -4.48 -11.72 -11.30
N GLN A 122 -3.59 -12.71 -11.23
CA GLN A 122 -3.48 -13.58 -10.04
C GLN A 122 -2.87 -12.89 -8.80
N TYR A 123 -2.15 -11.79 -9.01
CA TYR A 123 -1.40 -11.09 -7.97
C TYR A 123 -2.04 -9.78 -7.51
N LEU A 124 -3.15 -9.37 -8.13
CA LEU A 124 -3.91 -8.19 -7.70
C LEU A 124 -4.43 -8.34 -6.27
N ASP A 125 -4.35 -7.24 -5.51
CA ASP A 125 -4.84 -7.14 -4.14
C ASP A 125 -4.22 -8.18 -3.17
N ARG A 126 -2.89 -8.36 -3.25
CA ARG A 126 -2.11 -9.28 -2.40
C ARG A 126 -1.01 -8.57 -1.63
N ASN A 127 -0.58 -9.19 -0.52
CA ASN A 127 0.62 -8.83 0.24
C ASN A 127 0.69 -7.36 0.71
N PHE A 128 -0.23 -6.93 1.56
CA PHE A 128 -0.34 -5.55 2.05
C PHE A 128 0.56 -5.21 3.25
N GLY A 129 1.18 -6.19 3.89
CA GLY A 129 2.02 -6.01 5.08
C GLY A 129 3.18 -5.04 4.85
N GLY A 130 3.50 -4.22 5.85
CA GLY A 130 4.64 -3.31 5.77
C GLY A 130 5.96 -4.00 6.12
N VAL A 131 6.19 -4.23 7.41
CA VAL A 131 7.29 -5.06 7.93
C VAL A 131 6.82 -6.50 8.13
N LEU A 132 5.60 -6.70 8.62
CA LEU A 132 5.06 -8.03 8.93
C LEU A 132 4.13 -8.54 7.82
N ILE A 133 4.41 -9.74 7.29
CA ILE A 133 3.52 -10.44 6.34
C ILE A 133 2.44 -11.27 7.04
N VAL A 134 2.49 -11.36 8.37
CA VAL A 134 1.61 -12.23 9.17
C VAL A 134 0.14 -11.88 8.97
N PHE A 135 -0.19 -10.59 8.87
CA PHE A 135 -1.57 -10.14 8.67
C PHE A 135 -2.13 -10.56 7.31
N ASP A 136 -1.32 -10.60 6.25
CA ASP A 136 -1.75 -11.14 4.97
C ASP A 136 -2.15 -12.61 5.05
N LYS A 137 -1.44 -13.39 5.86
CA LYS A 137 -1.73 -14.81 6.07
C LYS A 137 -3.00 -15.01 6.88
N TRP A 138 -3.18 -14.21 7.94
CA TRP A 138 -4.37 -14.27 8.77
C TRP A 138 -5.64 -13.82 8.04
N PHE A 139 -5.53 -12.81 7.18
CA PHE A 139 -6.66 -12.22 6.47
C PHE A 139 -6.82 -12.69 5.01
N GLY A 140 -6.05 -13.71 4.60
CA GLY A 140 -6.22 -14.40 3.32
C GLY A 140 -5.80 -13.61 2.08
N THR A 141 -4.85 -12.69 2.22
CA THR A 141 -4.31 -11.85 1.13
C THR A 141 -2.87 -12.22 0.76
N PHE A 142 -2.28 -13.21 1.43
CA PHE A 142 -0.93 -13.69 1.12
C PHE A 142 -0.87 -14.39 -0.24
N ALA A 143 0.13 -14.03 -1.06
CA ALA A 143 0.46 -14.69 -2.31
C ALA A 143 1.99 -14.79 -2.49
N VAL A 144 2.40 -15.77 -3.26
CA VAL A 144 3.80 -15.98 -3.66
C VAL A 144 3.86 -16.08 -5.18
N ASP A 145 5.03 -15.79 -5.75
CA ASP A 145 5.27 -16.05 -7.17
C ASP A 145 5.18 -17.57 -7.41
N ASP A 146 4.22 -18.00 -8.22
CA ASP A 146 4.08 -19.40 -8.64
C ASP A 146 4.94 -19.73 -9.87
N HIS A 147 5.63 -18.73 -10.43
CA HIS A 147 6.49 -18.82 -11.61
C HIS A 147 5.78 -19.33 -12.88
N SER A 148 4.44 -19.28 -12.93
CA SER A 148 3.66 -19.66 -14.11
C SER A 148 3.81 -18.65 -15.25
N GLU A 149 3.91 -17.37 -14.91
CA GLU A 149 4.07 -16.26 -15.85
C GLU A 149 5.09 -15.23 -15.33
N PRO A 150 5.76 -14.48 -16.23
CA PRO A 150 6.57 -13.34 -15.82
C PRO A 150 5.76 -12.31 -15.05
N VAL A 151 6.30 -11.81 -13.95
CA VAL A 151 5.67 -10.73 -13.18
C VAL A 151 5.76 -9.43 -13.97
N VAL A 152 4.60 -8.80 -14.18
CA VAL A 152 4.45 -7.49 -14.83
C VAL A 152 4.20 -6.46 -13.74
N PHE A 153 4.98 -5.38 -13.74
CA PHE A 153 4.87 -4.31 -12.75
C PHE A 153 4.05 -3.13 -13.27
N GLY A 154 3.54 -2.34 -12.34
CA GLY A 154 2.86 -1.09 -12.64
C GLY A 154 1.36 -1.17 -12.42
N LEU A 155 0.62 -0.25 -13.03
CA LEU A 155 -0.84 -0.28 -13.04
C LEU A 155 -1.35 -1.25 -14.12
N THR A 156 -2.55 -1.81 -13.93
CA THR A 156 -3.25 -2.63 -14.94
C THR A 156 -3.47 -1.89 -16.26
N THR A 157 -3.59 -0.56 -16.20
CA THR A 157 -3.47 0.33 -17.36
C THR A 157 -2.20 1.19 -17.20
N PRO A 158 -1.08 0.84 -17.87
CA PRO A 158 0.20 1.51 -17.69
C PRO A 158 0.16 3.01 -17.93
N ILE A 159 1.03 3.74 -17.23
CA ILE A 159 1.27 5.17 -17.44
C ILE A 159 2.66 5.35 -18.02
N HIS A 160 2.76 6.06 -19.15
CA HIS A 160 4.02 6.37 -19.84
C HIS A 160 4.37 7.86 -19.80
N SER A 161 4.07 8.52 -18.69
CA SER A 161 4.36 9.94 -18.46
C SER A 161 5.44 10.11 -17.39
N TYR A 162 6.26 11.15 -17.55
CA TYR A 162 7.21 11.62 -16.53
C TYR A 162 6.72 12.91 -15.84
N ASN A 163 5.55 13.42 -16.21
CA ASN A 163 5.00 14.63 -15.61
C ASN A 163 4.37 14.28 -14.25
N PRO A 164 4.88 14.83 -13.13
CA PRO A 164 4.43 14.45 -11.80
C PRO A 164 2.97 14.89 -11.52
N PHE A 165 2.47 15.92 -12.19
CA PHE A 165 1.06 16.31 -12.11
C PHE A 165 0.16 15.30 -12.82
N VAL A 166 0.57 14.83 -14.01
CA VAL A 166 -0.19 13.80 -14.74
C VAL A 166 -0.25 12.52 -13.91
N ILE A 167 0.89 12.06 -13.39
CA ILE A 167 0.97 10.85 -12.56
C ILE A 167 0.11 11.01 -11.31
N SER A 168 0.23 12.12 -10.59
CA SER A 168 -0.43 12.31 -9.28
C SER A 168 -1.92 12.61 -9.37
N LEU A 169 -2.41 13.16 -10.49
CA LEU A 169 -3.80 13.60 -10.62
C LEU A 169 -4.64 12.72 -11.55
N ARG A 170 -4.06 11.74 -12.25
CA ARG A 170 -4.79 10.89 -13.21
C ARG A 170 -5.94 10.15 -12.55
N GLU A 171 -5.69 9.40 -11.48
CA GLU A 171 -6.74 8.60 -10.85
C GLU A 171 -7.80 9.47 -10.14
N TRP A 172 -7.40 10.61 -9.57
CA TRP A 172 -8.31 11.64 -9.09
C TRP A 172 -9.23 12.14 -10.20
N GLY A 173 -8.68 12.52 -11.36
CA GLY A 173 -9.45 12.99 -12.51
C GLY A 173 -10.40 11.93 -13.08
N ARG A 174 -9.96 10.66 -13.15
CA ARG A 174 -10.82 9.54 -13.58
C ARG A 174 -11.98 9.31 -12.62
N MET A 175 -11.71 9.34 -11.32
CA MET A 175 -12.72 9.21 -10.28
C MET A 175 -13.75 10.34 -10.36
N LEU A 176 -13.29 11.60 -10.38
CA LEU A 176 -14.16 12.76 -10.46
C LEU A 176 -14.99 12.76 -11.75
N GLY A 177 -14.38 12.39 -12.89
CA GLY A 177 -15.10 12.26 -14.15
C GLY A 177 -16.23 11.23 -14.11
N ASP A 178 -16.06 10.11 -13.40
CA ASP A 178 -17.13 9.12 -13.23
C ASP A 178 -18.22 9.62 -12.28
N VAL A 179 -17.85 10.33 -11.22
CA VAL A 179 -18.79 10.95 -10.29
C VAL A 179 -19.66 11.99 -10.99
N THR A 180 -19.09 12.85 -11.84
CA THR A 180 -19.87 13.86 -12.58
C THR A 180 -20.79 13.27 -13.64
N ARG A 181 -20.51 12.05 -14.12
CA ARG A 181 -21.37 11.30 -15.05
C ARG A 181 -22.42 10.44 -14.35
N SER A 182 -22.40 10.35 -13.02
CA SER A 182 -23.30 9.51 -12.25
C SER A 182 -24.73 10.04 -12.31
N LYS A 183 -25.71 9.13 -12.48
CA LYS A 183 -27.14 9.46 -12.59
C LYS A 183 -27.86 9.42 -11.23
N SER A 184 -27.17 9.01 -10.17
CA SER A 184 -27.72 8.93 -8.81
C SER A 184 -26.62 9.10 -7.76
N LEU A 185 -27.02 9.40 -6.52
CA LEU A 185 -26.11 9.46 -5.36
C LEU A 185 -25.47 8.11 -5.05
N VAL A 186 -26.19 7.01 -5.27
CA VAL A 186 -25.67 5.64 -5.07
C VAL A 186 -24.54 5.36 -6.06
N GLU A 187 -24.73 5.73 -7.33
CA GLU A 187 -23.70 5.58 -8.36
C GLU A 187 -22.50 6.49 -8.08
N ALA A 188 -22.73 7.73 -7.66
CA ALA A 188 -21.66 8.64 -7.26
C ALA A 188 -20.86 8.10 -6.06
N ALA A 189 -21.53 7.60 -5.03
CA ALA A 189 -20.89 6.97 -3.88
C ALA A 189 -20.11 5.71 -4.28
N GLY A 190 -20.65 4.88 -5.16
CA GLY A 190 -19.94 3.72 -5.71
C GLY A 190 -18.70 4.13 -6.51
N ASN A 191 -18.75 5.23 -7.25
CA ASN A 191 -17.62 5.77 -7.98
C ASN A 191 -16.56 6.42 -7.07
N LEU A 192 -16.90 6.84 -5.85
CA LEU A 192 -15.95 7.39 -4.86
C LEU A 192 -15.34 6.30 -3.97
N PHE A 193 -16.17 5.38 -3.46
CA PHE A 193 -15.80 4.47 -2.37
C PHE A 193 -15.84 2.99 -2.76
N GLY A 194 -16.25 2.66 -3.99
CA GLY A 194 -16.17 1.30 -4.51
C GLY A 194 -14.74 0.89 -4.87
N ARG A 195 -14.60 -0.28 -5.51
CA ARG A 195 -13.28 -0.76 -5.95
C ARG A 195 -12.68 0.13 -7.05
N PRO A 196 -11.35 0.26 -7.10
CA PRO A 196 -10.65 0.85 -8.24
C PRO A 196 -11.01 0.17 -9.57
N LYS A 197 -10.88 0.92 -10.67
CA LYS A 197 -11.18 0.49 -12.04
C LYS A 197 -9.93 0.53 -12.91
#